data_AF-A0A936P743-F1
#
_entry.id   AF-A0A936P743-F1
#
_cell.length_a   1.000
_cell.length_b   1.000
_cell.length_c   1.000
_cell.angle_alpha   90.00
_cell.angle_beta   90.00
_cell.angle_gamma   90.00
#
_symmetry.space_group_name_H-M   'P 1'
#
loop_
_entity.id
_entity.type
_entity.pdbx_description
1 polymer ?
#
loop_
_entity_poly.entity_id
_entity_poly.type
_entity_poly.pdbx_seq_one_letter_code
_entity_poly.pdbx_strand_id
1 'polypeptide(L)'
;MVKKLVVKKLKSVGIDSQLSATIRDSAEQIWLAGLGAFAKAQEEGTRVYDALIREGEAIQKKTRKVTEDKVTEMAAKATGTWDKLEQVFENRVARSLNSLGVPTKADVEQLAKRVAELKAEVEKLNRGAAKATKPASAAKPVRRAPKVVAKAAPKAAPKAAA
;
A
#
# COMPACT_ATOMS: atom_id res chain seq x y z
N MET A 1 15.09 108.41 -11.28
CA MET A 1 14.42 107.11 -11.05
C MET A 1 15.05 105.93 -11.80
N VAL A 2 15.56 106.13 -13.03
CA VAL A 2 16.11 105.06 -13.89
C VAL A 2 17.33 104.32 -13.30
N LYS A 3 18.28 105.01 -12.65
CA LYS A 3 19.46 104.38 -12.02
C LYS A 3 19.10 103.34 -10.94
N LYS A 4 18.01 103.56 -10.19
CA LYS A 4 17.57 102.66 -9.11
C LYS A 4 16.93 101.38 -9.65
N LEU A 5 16.28 101.47 -10.81
CA LEU A 5 15.71 100.33 -11.54
C LEU A 5 16.79 99.43 -12.15
N VAL A 6 17.84 100.02 -12.73
CA VAL A 6 18.95 99.26 -13.33
C VAL A 6 19.72 98.47 -12.27
N VAL A 7 20.01 99.08 -11.12
CA VAL A 7 20.68 98.38 -10.01
C VAL A 7 19.82 97.26 -9.43
N LYS A 8 18.50 97.46 -9.29
CA LYS A 8 17.59 96.40 -8.81
C LYS A 8 17.51 95.23 -9.80
N LYS A 9 17.49 95.52 -11.10
CA LYS A 9 17.44 94.52 -12.17
C LYS A 9 18.76 93.73 -12.29
N LEU A 10 19.91 94.37 -12.10
CA LEU A 10 21.21 93.69 -12.05
C LEU A 10 21.33 92.76 -10.84
N LYS A 11 20.83 93.21 -9.67
CA LYS A 11 20.80 92.36 -8.46
C LYS A 11 19.87 91.16 -8.61
N SER A 12 18.68 91.33 -9.19
CA SER A 12 17.77 90.19 -9.42
C SER A 12 18.39 89.20 -10.41
N VAL A 13 18.94 89.66 -11.54
CA VAL A 13 19.58 88.80 -12.53
C VAL A 13 20.76 88.00 -11.94
N GLY A 14 21.56 88.59 -11.07
CA GLY A 14 22.64 87.87 -10.36
C GLY A 14 22.11 86.80 -9.39
N ILE A 15 21.02 87.08 -8.69
CA ILE A 15 20.37 86.14 -7.76
C ILE A 15 19.69 85.00 -8.53
N ASP A 16 19.00 85.30 -9.64
CA ASP A 16 18.37 84.31 -10.51
C ASP A 16 19.40 83.36 -11.14
N SER A 17 20.57 83.89 -11.52
CA SER A 17 21.68 83.10 -12.06
C SER A 17 22.31 82.19 -11.01
N GLN A 18 22.53 82.68 -9.78
CA GLN A 18 23.05 81.83 -8.69
C GLN A 18 22.04 80.74 -8.30
N LEU A 19 20.75 81.08 -8.22
CA LEU A 19 19.69 80.12 -7.89
C LEU A 19 19.58 79.04 -8.96
N SER A 20 19.63 79.42 -10.24
CA SER A 20 19.60 78.47 -11.37
C SER A 20 20.82 77.55 -11.38
N ALA A 21 21.99 78.05 -10.99
CA ALA A 21 23.21 77.24 -10.86
C ALA A 21 23.07 76.22 -9.73
N THR A 22 22.60 76.63 -8.54
CA THR A 22 22.41 75.70 -7.41
C THR A 22 21.35 74.63 -7.71
N ILE A 23 20.27 74.98 -8.41
CA ILE A 23 19.26 74.00 -8.83
C ILE A 23 19.84 73.00 -9.82
N ARG A 24 20.67 73.44 -10.76
CA ARG A 24 21.35 72.56 -11.72
C ARG A 24 22.31 71.61 -11.01
N ASP A 25 23.14 72.12 -10.12
CA ASP A 25 24.09 71.32 -9.34
C ASP A 25 23.36 70.29 -8.48
N SER A 26 22.24 70.68 -7.85
CA SER A 26 21.39 69.76 -7.08
C SER A 26 20.72 68.71 -7.97
N ALA A 27 20.24 69.09 -9.15
CA ALA A 27 19.64 68.16 -10.10
C ALA A 27 20.67 67.15 -10.63
N GLU A 28 21.91 67.59 -10.88
CA GLU A 28 23.02 66.73 -11.27
C GLU A 28 23.40 65.76 -10.14
N GLN A 29 23.45 66.24 -8.88
CA GLN A 29 23.67 65.37 -7.73
C GLN A 29 22.56 64.32 -7.55
N ILE A 30 21.30 64.72 -7.69
CA ILE A 30 20.16 63.80 -7.62
C ILE A 30 20.24 62.77 -8.76
N TRP A 31 20.64 63.20 -9.96
CA TRP A 31 20.81 62.32 -11.10
C TRP A 31 21.95 61.31 -10.92
N LEU A 32 23.11 61.78 -10.46
CA LEU A 32 24.26 60.93 -10.16
C LEU A 32 23.98 59.96 -9.01
N ALA A 33 23.27 60.41 -7.96
CA ALA A 33 22.81 59.56 -6.88
C ALA A 33 21.80 58.50 -7.37
N GLY A 34 20.89 58.88 -8.28
CA GLY A 34 19.96 57.96 -8.92
C GLY A 34 20.69 56.88 -9.75
N LEU A 35 21.66 57.27 -10.56
CA LEU A 35 22.50 56.34 -11.33
C LEU A 35 23.36 55.45 -10.42
N GLY A 36 23.92 55.99 -9.34
CA GLY A 36 24.70 55.23 -8.36
C GLY A 36 23.85 54.23 -7.58
N ALA A 37 22.63 54.62 -7.17
CA ALA A 37 21.68 53.73 -6.53
C ALA A 37 21.20 52.62 -7.47
N PHE A 38 20.96 52.94 -8.75
CA PHE A 38 20.62 51.95 -9.76
C PHE A 38 21.77 50.96 -10.01
N ALA A 39 23.01 51.44 -10.14
CA ALA A 39 24.19 50.59 -10.27
C ALA A 39 24.37 49.66 -9.06
N LYS A 40 24.16 50.17 -7.85
CA LYS A 40 24.21 49.37 -6.61
C LYS A 40 23.08 48.34 -6.53
N ALA A 41 21.87 48.70 -6.95
CA ALA A 41 20.76 47.77 -7.05
C ALA A 41 21.00 46.69 -8.12
N GLN A 42 21.71 47.00 -9.21
CA GLN A 42 22.10 46.01 -10.22
C GLN A 42 23.17 45.04 -9.67
N GLU A 43 24.13 45.55 -8.91
CA GLU A 43 25.18 44.74 -8.27
C GLU A 43 24.61 43.81 -7.18
N GLU A 44 23.74 44.35 -6.30
CA GLU A 44 23.09 43.57 -5.24
C GLU A 44 21.91 42.73 -5.76
N GLY A 45 21.30 43.13 -6.88
CA GLY A 45 20.13 42.50 -7.47
C GLY A 45 20.39 41.07 -7.93
N THR A 46 21.55 40.79 -8.52
CA THR A 46 21.95 39.43 -8.93
C THR A 46 22.02 38.49 -7.72
N ARG A 47 22.54 38.96 -6.59
CA ARG A 47 22.66 38.16 -5.36
C ARG A 47 21.29 37.82 -4.76
N VAL A 48 20.38 38.80 -4.74
CA VAL A 48 19.00 38.58 -4.27
C VAL A 48 18.25 37.65 -5.22
N TYR A 49 18.46 37.78 -6.53
CA TYR A 49 17.89 36.90 -7.54
C TYR A 49 18.36 35.45 -7.38
N ASP A 50 19.67 35.23 -7.22
CA ASP A 50 20.23 33.89 -6.98
C ASP A 50 19.71 33.26 -5.69
N ALA A 51 19.54 34.07 -4.64
CA ALA A 51 18.95 33.62 -3.38
C ALA A 51 17.48 33.21 -3.57
N LEU A 52 16.70 34.00 -4.31
CA LEU A 52 15.30 33.67 -4.64
C LEU A 52 15.20 32.40 -5.49
N ILE A 53 16.09 32.20 -6.47
CA ILE A 53 16.13 30.95 -7.24
C ILE A 53 16.42 29.77 -6.33
N ARG A 54 17.44 29.87 -5.46
CA ARG A 54 17.76 28.79 -4.52
C ARG A 54 16.61 28.46 -3.57
N GLU A 55 15.94 29.49 -3.05
CA GLU A 55 14.76 29.31 -2.22
C GLU A 55 13.62 28.67 -3.02
N GLY A 56 13.40 29.10 -4.26
CA GLY A 56 12.42 28.53 -5.18
C GLY A 56 12.68 27.05 -5.48
N GLU A 57 13.93 26.68 -5.78
CA GLU A 57 14.34 25.28 -5.94
C GLU A 57 14.14 24.46 -4.66
N ALA A 58 14.46 25.03 -3.49
CA ALA A 58 14.27 24.36 -2.21
C ALA A 58 12.79 24.13 -1.92
N ILE A 59 11.93 25.11 -2.19
CA ILE A 59 10.48 24.99 -2.06
C ILE A 59 9.96 23.95 -3.05
N GLN A 60 10.38 23.97 -4.31
CA GLN A 60 9.96 22.97 -5.30
C GLN A 60 10.38 21.55 -4.89
N LYS A 61 11.63 21.37 -4.45
CA LYS A 61 12.13 20.07 -3.96
C LYS A 61 11.34 19.59 -2.75
N LYS A 62 11.04 20.47 -1.78
CA LYS A 62 10.21 20.14 -0.61
C LYS A 62 8.78 19.77 -1.02
N THR A 63 8.13 20.57 -1.86
CA THR A 63 6.77 20.31 -2.35
C THR A 63 6.69 19.02 -3.15
N ARG A 64 7.67 18.75 -4.02
CA ARG A 64 7.76 17.50 -4.77
C ARG A 64 7.87 16.31 -3.82
N LYS A 65 8.79 16.32 -2.84
CA LYS A 65 8.92 15.25 -1.85
C LYS A 65 7.63 15.01 -1.07
N VAL A 66 7.02 16.07 -0.54
CA VAL A 66 5.75 15.95 0.19
C VAL A 66 4.62 15.41 -0.69
N THR A 67 4.59 15.80 -1.97
CA THR A 67 3.61 15.30 -2.93
C THR A 67 3.87 13.83 -3.28
N GLU A 68 5.12 13.45 -3.53
CA GLU A 68 5.53 12.07 -3.78
C GLU A 68 5.16 11.19 -2.57
N ASP A 69 5.50 11.61 -1.35
CA ASP A 69 5.15 10.89 -0.11
C ASP A 69 3.62 10.74 0.04
N LYS A 70 2.86 11.82 -0.19
CA LYS A 70 1.39 11.77 -0.12
C LYS A 70 0.76 10.90 -1.20
N VAL A 71 1.29 10.93 -2.42
CA VAL A 71 0.82 10.10 -3.52
C VAL A 71 1.11 8.64 -3.23
N THR A 72 2.29 8.31 -2.70
CA THR A 72 2.61 6.94 -2.29
C THR A 72 1.72 6.47 -1.15
N GLU A 73 1.45 7.31 -0.14
CA GLU A 73 0.54 6.98 0.95
C GLU A 73 -0.91 6.79 0.46
N MET A 74 -1.39 7.66 -0.42
CA MET A 74 -2.71 7.52 -1.03
C MET A 74 -2.81 6.29 -1.92
N ALA A 75 -1.77 6.00 -2.72
CA ALA A 75 -1.72 4.81 -3.55
C ALA A 75 -1.77 3.54 -2.69
N ALA A 76 -0.98 3.48 -1.60
CA ALA A 76 -1.01 2.36 -0.67
C ALA A 76 -2.40 2.16 0.00
N LYS A 77 -3.05 3.25 0.42
CA LYS A 77 -4.42 3.20 0.98
C LYS A 77 -5.45 2.81 -0.07
N ALA A 78 -5.29 3.26 -1.31
CA ALA A 78 -6.16 2.91 -2.42
C ALA A 78 -6.02 1.42 -2.78
N THR A 79 -4.80 0.88 -2.86
CA THR A 79 -4.55 -0.55 -3.08
C THR A 79 -5.20 -1.40 -1.99
N GLY A 80 -4.97 -1.09 -0.71
CA GLY A 80 -5.59 -1.87 0.38
C GLY A 80 -7.11 -1.74 0.45
N THR A 81 -7.69 -0.66 -0.08
CA THR A 81 -9.15 -0.53 -0.21
C THR A 81 -9.67 -1.31 -1.42
N TRP A 82 -8.91 -1.33 -2.50
CA TRP A 82 -9.19 -2.11 -3.70
C TRP A 82 -9.16 -3.61 -3.43
N ASP A 83 -8.17 -4.12 -2.69
CA ASP A 83 -8.09 -5.53 -2.28
C ASP A 83 -9.33 -5.94 -1.46
N LYS A 84 -9.84 -5.05 -0.60
CA LYS A 84 -11.09 -5.30 0.14
C LYS A 84 -12.30 -5.33 -0.79
N LEU A 85 -12.34 -4.48 -1.81
CA LEU A 85 -13.40 -4.50 -2.82
C LEU A 85 -13.34 -5.77 -3.67
N GLU A 86 -12.15 -6.25 -4.01
CA GLU A 86 -11.95 -7.53 -4.68
C GLU A 86 -12.48 -8.68 -3.83
N GLN A 87 -12.15 -8.74 -2.53
CA GLN A 87 -12.72 -9.74 -1.62
C GLN A 87 -14.25 -9.67 -1.53
N VAL A 88 -14.83 -8.48 -1.45
CA VAL A 88 -16.31 -8.32 -1.40
C VAL A 88 -16.94 -8.75 -2.73
N PHE A 89 -16.31 -8.42 -3.84
CA PHE A 89 -16.74 -8.84 -5.17
C PHE A 89 -16.67 -10.36 -5.32
N GLU A 90 -15.55 -10.98 -4.99
CA GLU A 90 -15.38 -12.44 -4.99
C GLU A 90 -16.44 -13.13 -4.14
N ASN A 91 -16.67 -12.64 -2.91
CA ASN A 91 -17.71 -13.19 -2.04
C ASN A 91 -19.10 -13.08 -2.66
N ARG A 92 -19.40 -11.97 -3.34
CA ARG A 92 -20.69 -11.77 -3.99
C ARG A 92 -20.84 -12.62 -5.25
N VAL A 93 -19.78 -12.77 -6.04
CA VAL A 93 -19.73 -13.68 -7.20
C VAL A 93 -19.86 -15.12 -6.75
N ALA A 94 -19.13 -15.55 -5.72
CA ALA A 94 -19.22 -16.88 -5.13
C ALA A 94 -20.63 -17.17 -4.63
N ARG A 95 -21.30 -16.21 -3.97
CA ARG A 95 -22.68 -16.36 -3.50
C ARG A 95 -23.66 -16.52 -4.66
N SER A 96 -23.52 -15.75 -5.73
CA SER A 96 -24.34 -15.88 -6.94
C SER A 96 -24.12 -17.21 -7.65
N LEU A 97 -22.87 -17.65 -7.78
CA LEU A 97 -22.52 -18.94 -8.37
C LEU A 97 -23.06 -20.12 -7.55
N ASN A 98 -22.97 -20.05 -6.22
CA ASN A 98 -23.52 -21.06 -5.33
C ASN A 98 -25.05 -21.12 -5.42
N SER A 99 -25.73 -19.98 -5.59
CA SER A 99 -27.18 -19.95 -5.82
C SER A 99 -27.60 -20.58 -7.15
N LEU A 100 -26.69 -20.67 -8.13
CA LEU A 100 -26.88 -21.33 -9.41
C LEU A 100 -26.42 -22.79 -9.40
N GLY A 101 -25.96 -23.30 -8.24
CA GLY A 101 -25.50 -24.69 -8.08
C GLY A 101 -24.10 -24.96 -8.61
N VAL A 102 -23.29 -23.92 -8.86
CA VAL A 102 -21.90 -24.05 -9.29
C VAL A 102 -20.99 -24.14 -8.06
N PRO A 103 -20.32 -25.27 -7.81
CA PRO A 103 -19.43 -25.42 -6.65
C PRO A 103 -18.23 -24.49 -6.73
N THR A 104 -17.87 -23.86 -5.61
CA THR A 104 -16.73 -22.94 -5.55
C THR A 104 -15.42 -23.68 -5.22
N LYS A 105 -14.25 -23.03 -5.44
CA LYS A 105 -12.95 -23.63 -5.10
C LYS A 105 -12.84 -24.03 -3.62
N ALA A 106 -13.39 -23.20 -2.72
CA ALA A 106 -13.37 -23.47 -1.29
C ALA A 106 -14.17 -24.75 -0.94
N ASP A 107 -15.29 -24.98 -1.61
CA ASP A 107 -16.11 -26.19 -1.40
C ASP A 107 -15.35 -27.44 -1.86
N VAL A 108 -14.63 -27.36 -2.98
CA VAL A 108 -13.79 -28.44 -3.50
C VAL A 108 -12.65 -28.77 -2.54
N GLU A 109 -11.98 -27.76 -1.97
CA GLU A 109 -10.92 -27.95 -0.97
C GLU A 109 -11.46 -28.56 0.33
N GLN A 110 -12.60 -28.09 0.81
CA GLN A 110 -13.23 -28.60 2.02
C GLN A 110 -13.69 -30.06 1.85
N LEU A 111 -14.21 -30.40 0.67
CA LEU A 111 -14.53 -31.77 0.30
C LEU A 111 -13.28 -32.64 0.21
N ALA A 112 -12.20 -32.14 -0.41
CA ALA A 112 -10.93 -32.87 -0.52
C ALA A 112 -10.35 -33.22 0.86
N LYS A 113 -10.41 -32.29 1.83
CA LYS A 113 -10.02 -32.56 3.23
C LYS A 113 -10.88 -33.65 3.87
N ARG A 114 -12.21 -33.54 3.77
CA ARG A 114 -13.13 -34.55 4.31
C ARG A 114 -12.88 -35.93 3.71
N VAL A 115 -12.62 -36.00 2.40
CA VAL A 115 -12.28 -37.26 1.72
C VAL A 115 -10.95 -37.81 2.20
N ALA A 116 -9.94 -36.96 2.45
CA ALA A 116 -8.65 -37.40 2.99
C ALA A 116 -8.80 -37.95 4.42
N GLU A 117 -9.58 -37.29 5.28
CA GLU A 117 -9.88 -37.77 6.64
C GLU A 117 -10.64 -39.09 6.62
N LEU A 118 -11.71 -39.20 5.83
CA LEU A 118 -12.46 -40.45 5.68
C LEU A 118 -11.58 -41.57 5.14
N LYS A 119 -10.72 -41.29 4.15
CA LYS A 119 -9.77 -42.30 3.64
C LYS A 119 -8.83 -42.78 4.75
N ALA A 120 -8.34 -41.88 5.60
CA ALA A 120 -7.49 -42.25 6.72
C ALA A 120 -8.21 -43.12 7.76
N GLU A 121 -9.48 -42.84 8.04
CA GLU A 121 -10.31 -43.65 8.94
C GLU A 121 -10.66 -45.01 8.35
N VAL A 122 -11.02 -45.07 7.07
CA VAL A 122 -11.27 -46.32 6.34
C VAL A 122 -10.02 -47.19 6.31
N GLU A 123 -8.84 -46.61 6.06
CA GLU A 123 -7.57 -47.35 6.14
C GLU A 123 -7.28 -47.87 7.55
N LYS A 124 -7.56 -47.09 8.59
CA LYS A 124 -7.39 -47.54 9.98
C LYS A 124 -8.33 -48.69 10.32
N LEU A 125 -9.60 -48.61 9.91
CA LEU A 125 -10.58 -49.68 10.11
C LEU A 125 -10.22 -50.93 9.30
N ASN A 126 -9.76 -50.76 8.06
CA ASN A 126 -9.34 -51.88 7.20
C ASN A 126 -8.08 -52.57 7.75
N ARG A 127 -7.12 -51.81 8.30
CA ARG A 127 -5.98 -52.37 9.06
C ARG A 127 -6.38 -53.04 10.37
N GLY A 128 -7.43 -52.55 11.03
CA GLY A 128 -8.02 -53.18 12.22
C GLY A 128 -8.70 -54.51 11.91
N ALA A 129 -9.46 -54.59 10.82
CA ALA A 129 -10.09 -55.81 10.34
C ALA A 129 -9.05 -56.87 9.90
N ALA A 130 -7.96 -56.45 9.25
CA ALA A 130 -6.84 -57.33 8.90
C ALA A 130 -6.03 -57.85 10.12
N LYS A 131 -6.21 -57.25 11.31
CA LYS A 131 -5.56 -57.70 12.56
C LYS A 131 -6.43 -58.68 13.35
N ALA A 132 -7.73 -58.79 13.06
CA ALA A 132 -8.65 -59.73 13.71
C ALA A 132 -8.66 -61.14 13.07
N THR A 133 -7.99 -61.34 11.93
CA THR A 133 -7.85 -62.63 11.24
C THR A 133 -6.38 -63.01 11.03
N LYS A 134 -5.58 -63.00 12.10
CA LYS A 134 -4.35 -63.81 12.13
C LYS A 134 -4.62 -65.10 12.91
N PRO A 135 -4.85 -66.25 12.24
CA PRO A 135 -4.81 -67.51 12.93
C PRO A 135 -3.39 -67.75 13.46
N ALA A 136 -3.30 -67.99 14.76
CA ALA A 136 -2.13 -68.55 15.38
C ALA A 136 -1.87 -69.97 14.86
N SER A 137 -0.59 -70.32 14.85
CA SER A 137 -0.04 -71.68 14.79
C SER A 137 0.08 -72.35 13.43
N ALA A 138 1.30 -72.27 12.90
CA ALA A 138 1.86 -73.25 12.00
C ALA A 138 2.07 -74.62 12.68
N ALA A 139 2.12 -75.66 11.84
CA ALA A 139 2.89 -76.90 11.98
C ALA A 139 2.23 -78.15 12.62
N LYS A 140 1.62 -79.01 11.77
CA LYS A 140 2.14 -80.32 11.29
C LYS A 140 0.99 -81.31 10.95
N PRO A 141 0.99 -81.98 9.77
CA PRO A 141 0.07 -83.07 9.50
C PRO A 141 0.72 -84.42 9.87
N VAL A 142 0.11 -85.18 10.79
CA VAL A 142 0.41 -86.61 10.93
C VAL A 142 -0.86 -87.42 10.63
N ARG A 143 -0.75 -88.09 9.49
CA ARG A 143 -1.53 -89.19 8.88
C ARG A 143 -2.34 -90.07 9.85
N ARG A 144 -3.65 -90.17 9.57
CA ARG A 144 -4.67 -91.19 9.95
C ARG A 144 -4.15 -92.65 9.77
N ALA A 145 -4.58 -93.72 10.45
CA ALA A 145 -5.61 -94.13 11.45
C ALA A 145 -5.27 -95.60 11.87
N PRO A 146 -6.14 -96.49 12.42
CA PRO A 146 -7.38 -96.37 13.23
C PRO A 146 -7.37 -97.26 14.51
N LYS A 147 -8.27 -97.04 15.48
CA LYS A 147 -8.52 -98.01 16.58
C LYS A 147 -9.95 -97.89 17.16
N VAL A 148 -10.83 -98.72 16.62
CA VAL A 148 -11.92 -99.53 17.22
C VAL A 148 -12.98 -98.96 18.20
N VAL A 149 -14.24 -99.28 17.83
CA VAL A 149 -15.48 -99.63 18.58
C VAL A 149 -15.96 -98.84 19.81
N ALA A 150 -17.23 -98.42 19.73
CA ALA A 150 -18.38 -98.87 20.55
C ALA A 150 -19.35 -97.69 20.72
N LYS A 151 -20.51 -97.70 20.04
CA LYS A 151 -21.80 -98.23 20.51
C LYS A 151 -22.42 -97.40 21.64
N ALA A 152 -23.47 -96.64 21.29
CA ALA A 152 -24.80 -96.65 21.92
C ALA A 152 -25.47 -95.26 21.84
N ALA A 153 -26.52 -95.17 21.03
CA ALA A 153 -27.67 -94.31 21.29
C ALA A 153 -28.41 -94.86 22.54
N PRO A 154 -29.31 -94.15 23.25
CA PRO A 154 -30.41 -93.40 22.59
C PRO A 154 -30.99 -92.17 23.31
N LYS A 155 -31.93 -91.54 22.57
CA LYS A 155 -33.20 -90.95 23.02
C LYS A 155 -33.21 -89.67 23.86
N ALA A 156 -33.81 -88.63 23.26
CA ALA A 156 -35.14 -88.11 23.58
C ALA A 156 -35.16 -86.57 23.66
N ALA A 157 -35.79 -85.96 22.66
CA ALA A 157 -36.52 -84.71 22.87
C ALA A 157 -37.78 -85.02 23.70
N PRO A 158 -38.32 -84.05 24.44
CA PRO A 158 -39.49 -83.38 23.87
C PRO A 158 -39.62 -81.87 24.17
N LYS A 159 -40.29 -81.21 23.22
CA LYS A 159 -41.36 -80.20 23.33
C LYS A 159 -41.31 -79.07 24.38
N ALA A 160 -41.35 -77.85 23.82
CA ALA A 160 -42.44 -76.87 23.87
C ALA A 160 -42.65 -75.93 25.07
N ALA A 161 -42.89 -74.67 24.68
CA ALA A 161 -43.80 -73.67 25.25
C ALA A 161 -43.43 -72.96 26.56
N ALA A 162 -43.07 -71.68 26.43
CA ALA A 162 -43.91 -70.54 26.84
C ALA A 162 -43.55 -69.33 25.96
#